data_AF-A0A7C7EDE5-F1
#
_entry.id   AF-A0A7C7EDE5-F1
#
_cell.length_a   1.000
_cell.length_b   1.000
_cell.length_c   1.000
_cell.angle_alpha   90.00
_cell.angle_beta   90.00
_cell.angle_gamma   90.00
#
_symmetry.space_group_name_H-M   'P 1'
#
loop_
_entity.id
_entity.type
_entity.pdbx_description
1 polymer ?
#
loop_
_entity_poly.entity_id
_entity_poly.type
_entity_poly.pdbx_seq_one_letter_code
_entity_poly.pdbx_strand_id
1 'polypeptide(L)'
;ADHPMNTKIREWEPREAAACDRYFREKYGKSLEEMYPWPEHYQAMHIQLFCKPYEAIHAENLGGDIDKVLNKRLIIGCFPWRFVGGESSICRIVAFDEE
;
A
#
# COMPACT_ATOMS: atom_id res chain seq x y z
N ALA A 1 -0.41 -2.96 2.35
CA ALA A 1 -1.00 -1.72 1.80
C ALA A 1 -0.45 -0.56 2.61
N ASP A 2 -0.17 0.58 1.97
CA ASP A 2 0.29 1.76 2.68
C ASP A 2 -0.79 2.24 3.64
N HIS A 3 -0.42 2.46 4.90
CA HIS A 3 -1.36 2.89 5.92
C HIS A 3 -1.33 4.42 6.00
N PRO A 4 -2.48 5.12 5.95
CA PRO A 4 -2.49 6.59 5.89
C PRO A 4 -1.79 7.23 7.10
N MET A 5 -1.89 6.61 8.27
CA MET A 5 -1.20 7.10 9.48
C MET A 5 0.31 6.82 9.51
N ASN A 6 0.88 6.16 8.49
CA ASN A 6 2.33 6.07 8.29
C ASN A 6 2.84 7.13 7.29
N THR A 7 2.00 8.12 6.98
CA THR A 7 2.30 9.26 6.10
C THR A 7 2.01 10.57 6.83
N LYS A 8 2.20 11.71 6.14
CA LYS A 8 2.00 13.04 6.72
C LYS A 8 0.56 13.28 7.21
N ILE A 9 -0.41 12.50 6.71
CA ILE A 9 -1.80 12.50 7.17
C ILE A 9 -1.88 12.33 8.69
N ARG A 10 -0.96 11.57 9.32
CA ARG A 10 -0.93 11.43 10.78
C ARG A 10 -0.82 12.76 11.52
N GLU A 11 -0.01 13.67 11.00
CA GLU A 11 0.14 15.02 11.56
C GLU A 11 -0.99 15.96 11.13
N TRP A 12 -1.46 15.84 9.89
CA TRP A 12 -2.51 16.71 9.35
C TRP A 12 -3.90 16.41 9.92
N GLU A 13 -4.16 15.16 10.31
CA GLU A 13 -5.44 14.69 10.83
C GLU A 13 -5.29 14.12 12.25
N PRO A 14 -4.89 14.94 13.25
CA PRO A 14 -4.54 14.46 14.59
C PRO A 14 -5.72 13.81 15.32
N ARG A 15 -6.96 14.22 15.02
CA ARG A 15 -8.17 13.61 15.58
C ARG A 15 -8.35 12.19 15.07
N GLU A 16 -8.16 11.97 13.77
CA GLU A 16 -8.27 10.66 13.15
C GLU A 16 -7.10 9.75 13.54
N ALA A 17 -5.90 10.31 13.69
CA ALA A 17 -4.75 9.59 14.25
C ALA A 17 -5.03 9.07 15.68
N ALA A 18 -5.62 9.91 16.55
CA ALA A 18 -5.99 9.49 17.90
C ALA A 18 -7.13 8.45 17.90
N ALA A 19 -8.09 8.55 16.99
CA ALA A 19 -9.13 7.53 16.83
C ALA A 19 -8.54 6.19 16.35
N CYS A 20 -7.60 6.25 15.40
CA CYS A 20 -6.88 5.10 14.90
C CYS A 20 -6.03 4.43 16.00
N ASP A 21 -5.30 5.20 16.81
CA ASP A 21 -4.51 4.68 17.93
C ASP A 21 -5.38 3.92 18.95
N ARG A 22 -6.54 4.47 19.32
CA ARG A 22 -7.49 3.79 20.21
C ARG A 22 -7.95 2.45 19.62
N TYR A 23 -8.37 2.45 18.35
CA TYR A 23 -8.78 1.23 17.65
C TYR A 23 -7.65 0.20 17.59
N PHE A 24 -6.42 0.63 17.32
CA PHE A 24 -5.25 -0.25 17.26
C PHE A 24 -4.95 -0.90 18.61
N ARG A 25 -5.03 -0.14 19.69
CA ARG A 25 -4.84 -0.68 21.05
C ARG A 25 -5.92 -1.71 21.39
N GLU A 26 -7.19 -1.41 21.09
CA GLU A 26 -8.30 -2.32 21.37
C GLU A 26 -8.23 -3.61 20.53
N LYS A 27 -7.91 -3.51 19.25
CA LYS A 27 -7.94 -4.65 18.32
C LYS A 27 -6.65 -5.47 18.32
N TYR A 28 -5.50 -4.81 18.39
CA TYR A 28 -4.19 -5.44 18.20
C TYR A 28 -3.31 -5.41 19.45
N GLY A 29 -3.74 -4.75 20.53
CA GLY A 29 -2.96 -4.63 21.76
C GLY A 29 -1.71 -3.75 21.64
N LYS A 30 -1.57 -3.00 20.54
CA LYS A 30 -0.43 -2.13 20.25
C LYS A 30 -0.94 -0.75 19.85
N SER A 31 -0.18 0.27 20.22
CA SER A 31 -0.39 1.64 19.74
C SER A 31 -0.07 1.77 18.25
N LEU A 32 -0.54 2.86 17.67
CA LEU A 32 -0.17 3.28 16.33
C LEU A 32 1.36 3.47 16.22
N GLU A 33 2.00 4.01 17.25
CA GLU A 33 3.45 4.24 17.30
C GLU A 33 4.26 2.93 17.32
N GLU A 34 3.80 1.92 18.06
CA GLU A 34 4.47 0.62 18.10
C GLU A 34 4.33 -0.16 16.79
N MET A 35 3.24 0.06 16.06
CA MET A 35 2.98 -0.60 14.76
C MET A 35 3.65 0.16 13.61
N TYR A 36 3.65 1.49 13.67
CA TYR A 36 4.25 2.39 12.69
C TYR A 36 5.13 3.43 13.41
N PRO A 37 6.38 3.07 13.76
CA PRO A 37 7.34 3.98 14.39
C PRO A 37 7.51 5.27 13.57
N TRP A 38 7.34 6.41 14.23
CA TRP A 38 7.29 7.70 13.58
C TRP A 38 8.28 8.70 14.20
N PRO A 39 9.10 9.39 13.37
CA PRO A 39 9.05 9.45 11.90
C PRO A 39 9.93 8.40 11.19
N GLU A 40 10.52 7.43 11.90
CA GLU A 40 11.54 6.52 11.36
C GLU A 40 11.04 5.72 10.16
N HIS A 41 9.77 5.29 10.16
CA HIS A 41 9.16 4.52 9.08
C HIS A 41 8.23 5.37 8.20
N TYR A 42 8.39 6.70 8.18
CA TYR A 42 7.65 7.60 7.32
C TYR A 42 7.64 7.11 5.86
N GLN A 43 6.45 6.97 5.28
CA GLN A 43 6.26 6.51 3.90
C GLN A 43 7.08 5.25 3.57
N ALA A 44 7.16 4.30 4.50
CA ALA A 44 7.97 3.09 4.31
C ALA A 44 7.69 2.36 3.00
N MET A 45 6.42 2.35 2.54
CA MET A 45 6.07 1.78 1.23
C MET A 45 6.80 2.49 0.07
N HIS A 46 6.93 3.82 0.11
CA HIS A 46 7.56 4.59 -0.97
C HIS A 46 9.07 4.83 -0.79
N ILE A 47 9.60 4.70 0.44
CA ILE A 47 11.02 4.96 0.73
C ILE A 47 11.81 3.66 0.88
N GLN A 48 11.26 2.67 1.58
CA GLN A 48 12.02 1.47 1.92
C GLN A 48 11.83 0.35 0.88
N LEU A 49 10.66 0.24 0.26
CA LEU A 49 10.36 -0.90 -0.62
C LEU A 49 10.77 -0.69 -2.09
N PHE A 50 10.81 0.54 -2.60
CA PHE A 50 11.29 0.79 -3.97
C PHE A 50 12.82 0.67 -4.08
N CYS A 51 13.54 0.86 -2.98
CA CYS A 51 14.98 0.73 -2.94
C CYS A 51 15.43 -0.73 -2.84
N LYS A 52 16.70 -0.98 -3.17
CA LYS A 52 17.35 -2.27 -2.89
C LYS A 52 17.32 -2.56 -1.39
N PRO A 53 17.09 -3.82 -0.99
CA PRO A 53 17.10 -5.03 -1.81
C PRO A 53 15.74 -5.42 -2.40
N TYR A 54 14.67 -4.70 -2.09
CA TYR A 54 13.31 -5.15 -2.39
C TYR A 54 12.90 -4.84 -3.81
N GLU A 55 13.15 -3.60 -4.27
CA GLU A 55 12.77 -3.11 -5.60
C GLU A 55 11.31 -3.49 -5.95
N ALA A 56 10.43 -3.38 -4.97
CA ALA A 56 9.04 -3.82 -5.08
C ALA A 56 8.26 -2.91 -6.03
N ILE A 57 7.52 -3.50 -6.97
CA ILE A 57 6.65 -2.76 -7.89
C ILE A 57 5.28 -2.58 -7.24
N HIS A 58 4.75 -1.36 -7.25
CA HIS A 58 3.42 -1.06 -6.73
C HIS A 58 2.41 -0.86 -7.86
N ALA A 59 1.18 -1.31 -7.59
CA ALA A 59 0.01 -1.02 -8.38
C ALA A 59 -1.01 -0.32 -7.48
N GLU A 60 -1.27 0.95 -7.75
CA GLU A 60 -2.21 1.78 -6.99
C GLU A 60 -3.52 1.94 -7.76
N ASN A 61 -4.60 2.25 -7.03
CA ASN A 61 -5.95 2.42 -7.57
C ASN A 61 -6.46 1.21 -8.38
N LEU A 62 -6.08 0.00 -7.98
CA LEU A 62 -6.63 -1.23 -8.56
C LEU A 62 -8.14 -1.31 -8.32
N GLY A 63 -8.87 -1.62 -9.40
CA GLY A 63 -10.32 -1.81 -9.40
C GLY A 63 -10.75 -2.78 -10.50
N GLY A 64 -12.04 -2.78 -10.83
CA GLY A 64 -12.64 -3.69 -11.80
C GLY A 64 -13.26 -4.92 -11.12
N ASP A 65 -13.08 -6.08 -11.72
CA ASP A 65 -13.72 -7.35 -11.32
C ASP A 65 -13.01 -8.05 -10.14
N ILE A 66 -12.48 -7.30 -9.17
CA ILE A 66 -11.67 -7.84 -8.05
C ILE A 66 -12.50 -8.79 -7.18
N ASP A 67 -13.78 -8.46 -6.98
CA ASP A 67 -14.75 -9.26 -6.22
C ASP A 67 -14.93 -10.68 -6.78
N LYS A 68 -14.76 -10.86 -8.10
CA LYS A 68 -14.86 -12.17 -8.76
C LYS A 68 -13.70 -13.11 -8.47
N VAL A 69 -12.60 -12.58 -7.94
CA VAL A 69 -11.32 -13.30 -7.80
C VAL A 69 -10.74 -13.27 -6.38
N LEU A 70 -11.55 -12.88 -5.39
CA LEU A 70 -11.11 -12.83 -3.99
C LEU A 70 -10.66 -14.20 -3.49
N ASN A 71 -9.56 -14.21 -2.72
CA ASN A 71 -8.95 -15.42 -2.13
C ASN A 71 -8.50 -16.48 -3.15
N LYS A 72 -8.38 -16.15 -4.44
CA LYS A 72 -7.80 -17.02 -5.46
C LYS A 72 -6.31 -16.73 -5.65
N ARG A 73 -5.51 -17.77 -5.92
CA ARG A 73 -4.13 -17.62 -6.40
C ARG A 73 -4.19 -17.50 -7.92
N LEU A 74 -3.69 -16.40 -8.47
CA LEU A 74 -3.83 -16.06 -9.88
C LEU A 74 -2.49 -15.59 -10.46
N ILE A 75 -2.40 -15.66 -11.78
CA ILE A 75 -1.32 -15.00 -12.53
C ILE A 75 -1.77 -13.57 -12.81
N ILE A 76 -0.94 -12.59 -12.43
CA ILE A 76 -1.24 -11.16 -12.63
C ILE A 76 -0.41 -10.63 -13.80
N GLY A 77 -1.09 -10.14 -14.83
CA GLY A 77 -0.50 -9.42 -15.94
C GLY A 77 -0.48 -7.91 -15.70
N CYS A 78 0.65 -7.27 -15.97
CA CYS A 78 0.84 -5.82 -15.85
C CYS A 78 1.32 -5.25 -17.20
N PHE A 79 0.49 -4.40 -17.83
CA PHE A 79 0.73 -3.83 -19.15
C PHE A 79 0.76 -2.29 -19.09
N PRO A 80 1.87 -1.69 -18.63
CA PRO A 80 2.02 -0.23 -18.55
C PRO A 80 2.36 0.38 -19.90
N TRP A 81 2.09 1.68 -20.07
CA TRP A 81 2.65 2.43 -21.20
C TRP A 81 4.17 2.53 -21.05
N ARG A 82 4.88 2.34 -22.16
CA ARG A 82 6.35 2.42 -22.22
C ARG A 82 6.77 3.76 -22.78
N PHE A 83 7.57 4.49 -22.02
CA PHE A 83 8.19 5.73 -22.47
C PHE A 83 9.56 5.92 -21.79
N VAL A 84 10.43 6.71 -22.41
CA VAL A 84 11.81 6.89 -21.96
C VAL A 84 11.84 7.79 -20.72
N GLY A 85 12.54 7.36 -19.68
CA GLY A 85 12.73 8.14 -18.44
C GLY A 85 11.53 8.14 -17.49
N GLY A 86 10.54 7.25 -17.70
CA GLY A 86 9.39 7.12 -16.80
C GLY A 86 9.68 6.32 -15.53
N GLU A 87 9.29 6.85 -14.38
CA GLU A 87 9.37 6.17 -13.08
C GLU A 87 8.07 5.43 -12.73
N SER A 88 6.94 5.84 -13.30
CA SER A 88 5.63 5.20 -13.15
C SER A 88 4.77 5.43 -14.41
N SER A 89 3.73 4.63 -14.58
CA SER A 89 2.91 4.68 -15.79
C SER A 89 1.51 4.15 -15.51
N ILE A 90 0.51 4.73 -16.18
CA ILE A 90 -0.82 4.11 -16.21
C ILE A 90 -0.73 2.72 -16.84
N CYS A 91 -1.51 1.80 -16.30
CA CYS A 91 -1.35 0.39 -16.60
C CYS A 91 -2.70 -0.31 -16.72
N ARG A 92 -2.80 -1.24 -17.67
CA ARG A 92 -3.84 -2.26 -17.64
C ARG A 92 -3.32 -3.44 -16.82
N ILE A 93 -3.96 -3.70 -15.70
CA ILE A 93 -3.69 -4.88 -14.87
C ILE A 93 -4.84 -5.86 -15.04
N VAL A 94 -4.50 -7.13 -15.26
CA VAL A 94 -5.46 -8.23 -15.46
C VAL A 94 -5.09 -9.41 -14.57
N ALA A 95 -6.12 -10.11 -14.10
CA ALA A 95 -5.98 -11.40 -13.44
C ALA A 95 -6.32 -12.49 -14.46
N PHE A 96 -5.40 -13.44 -14.66
CA PHE A 96 -5.68 -14.67 -15.41
C PHE A 96 -6.11 -15.74 -14.43
N ASP A 97 -7.36 -16.16 -14.55
CA ASP A 97 -7.94 -17.30 -13.84
C ASP A 97 -7.86 -18.50 -14.79
N GLU A 98 -6.97 -19.45 -14.49
CA GLU A 98 -6.71 -20.63 -15.32
C GLU A 98 -7.63 -21.82 -14.96
N GLU A 99 -8.81 -21.55 -14.39
CA GLU A 99 -9.88 -22.56 -14.22
C GLU A 99 -10.43 -23.06 -15.57
#